data_AF-A0A399D6C6-F1
#
_entry.id   AF-A0A399D6C6-F1
#
_cell.length_a   1.000
_cell.length_b   1.000
_cell.length_c   1.000
_cell.angle_alpha   90.00
_cell.angle_beta   90.00
_cell.angle_gamma   90.00
#
_symmetry.space_group_name_H-M   'P 1'
#
loop_
_entity.id
_entity.type
_entity.pdbx_description
1 polymer ?
#
loop_
_entity_poly.entity_id
_entity_poly.type
_entity_poly.pdbx_seq_one_letter_code
_entity_poly.pdbx_strand_id
1 'polypeptide(L)'
;MKVLKNYRNFHFWFRNKYKTRVAYDIIEEYKANTIYLIKDTDKNPWLITFLCPCGCKSEIHLNLLKEANPCWNYVVDKKNRITIRPSVNRTVGCKSHFNIIKGRIYWV
;
A
#
# COMPACT_ATOMS: atom_id res chain seq x y z
N MET A 1 -26.18 -20.44 -9.12
CA MET A 1 -24.79 -20.80 -9.47
C MET A 1 -23.86 -20.33 -8.36
N LYS A 2 -23.36 -21.25 -7.53
CA LYS A 2 -22.38 -20.96 -6.48
C LYS A 2 -21.01 -20.86 -7.14
N VAL A 3 -20.49 -19.65 -7.33
CA VAL A 3 -19.09 -19.49 -7.77
C VAL A 3 -18.21 -19.95 -6.62
N LEU A 4 -17.56 -21.09 -6.84
CA LEU A 4 -16.63 -21.72 -5.91
C LEU A 4 -15.52 -20.72 -5.58
N LYS A 5 -15.50 -20.27 -4.32
CA LYS A 5 -14.35 -19.58 -3.72
C LYS A 5 -13.17 -20.54 -3.75
N ASN A 6 -12.38 -20.49 -4.81
CA ASN A 6 -11.13 -21.22 -4.90
C ASN A 6 -10.10 -20.53 -4.00
N TYR A 7 -10.08 -20.98 -2.75
CA TYR A 7 -8.98 -20.84 -1.82
C TYR A 7 -7.73 -21.49 -2.43
N ARG A 8 -6.93 -20.73 -3.18
CA ARG A 8 -5.59 -21.15 -3.58
C ARG A 8 -4.56 -20.13 -3.13
N ASN A 9 -3.62 -20.67 -2.36
CA ASN A 9 -2.29 -20.17 -2.01
C ASN A 9 -2.14 -19.41 -0.68
N PHE A 10 -2.34 -20.19 0.38
CA PHE A 10 -1.93 -20.00 1.78
C PHE A 10 -0.40 -19.79 1.99
N HIS A 11 0.39 -19.49 0.95
CA HIS A 11 1.86 -19.45 1.00
C HIS A 11 2.48 -18.08 0.68
N PHE A 12 1.68 -17.06 0.34
CA PHE A 12 2.19 -15.74 -0.07
C PHE A 12 2.33 -14.73 1.10
N TRP A 13 1.98 -15.14 2.32
CA TRP A 13 1.71 -14.26 3.45
C TRP A 13 2.95 -13.64 4.13
N PHE A 14 4.17 -14.14 3.88
CA PHE A 14 5.30 -13.84 4.78
C PHE A 14 6.62 -13.35 4.16
N ARG A 15 6.74 -13.17 2.83
CA ARG A 15 8.09 -12.95 2.24
C ARG A 15 8.31 -11.70 1.42
N ASN A 16 7.28 -10.95 1.06
CA ASN A 16 7.51 -9.82 0.17
C ASN A 16 7.74 -8.52 0.95
N LYS A 17 9.00 -8.08 0.94
CA LYS A 17 9.37 -6.74 1.38
C LYS A 17 9.04 -5.77 0.27
N TYR A 18 8.11 -4.87 0.54
CA TYR A 18 7.80 -3.75 -0.34
C TYR A 18 8.98 -2.78 -0.39
N LYS A 19 9.32 -2.37 -1.61
CA LYS A 19 10.28 -1.28 -1.86
C LYS A 19 9.53 0.03 -2.05
N THR A 20 10.11 1.13 -1.58
CA THR A 20 9.54 2.45 -1.78
C THR A 20 10.14 3.10 -3.02
N ARG A 21 9.29 3.74 -3.83
CA ARG A 21 9.68 4.56 -4.98
C ARG A 21 8.98 5.91 -4.91
N VAL A 22 9.60 6.93 -5.46
CA VAL A 22 8.98 8.23 -5.68
C VAL A 22 8.53 8.31 -7.12
N ALA A 23 7.34 8.84 -7.37
CA ALA A 23 6.82 9.15 -8.69
C ALA A 23 6.31 10.59 -8.71
N TYR A 24 6.43 11.23 -9.88
CA TYR A 24 6.14 12.66 -10.05
C TYR A 24 4.81 12.93 -10.75
N ASP A 25 4.07 11.90 -11.16
CA ASP A 25 2.78 11.98 -11.85
C ASP A 25 2.06 10.61 -11.85
N ILE A 26 1.09 10.44 -12.75
CA ILE A 26 0.34 9.21 -13.05
C ILE A 26 1.29 8.02 -13.23
N ILE A 27 0.98 6.93 -12.52
CA ILE A 27 1.65 5.65 -12.69
C ILE A 27 0.89 4.87 -13.76
N GLU A 28 1.50 4.68 -14.93
CA GLU A 28 0.92 3.84 -16.00
C GLU A 28 0.87 2.37 -15.60
N GLU A 29 1.89 1.90 -14.86
CA GLU A 29 1.98 0.50 -14.44
C GLU A 29 2.47 0.34 -12.99
N TYR A 30 1.63 -0.29 -12.17
CA TYR A 30 1.98 -0.65 -10.80
C TYR A 30 2.79 -1.95 -10.74
N LYS A 31 4.00 -1.84 -10.19
CA LYS A 31 4.85 -3.02 -9.93
C LYS A 31 4.40 -3.73 -8.66
N ALA A 32 4.37 -5.06 -8.71
CA ALA A 32 4.19 -5.88 -7.52
C ALA A 32 5.24 -5.51 -6.45
N ASN A 33 4.82 -5.54 -5.18
CA ASN A 33 5.69 -5.28 -4.03
C ASN A 33 6.42 -3.92 -4.09
N THR A 34 5.79 -2.92 -4.69
CA THR A 34 6.28 -1.54 -4.73
C THR A 34 5.23 -0.62 -4.12
N ILE A 35 5.68 0.28 -3.24
CA ILE A 35 4.89 1.38 -2.69
C ILE A 35 5.40 2.67 -3.30
N TYR A 36 4.51 3.46 -3.87
CA TYR A 36 4.82 4.71 -4.50
C TYR A 36 4.44 5.88 -3.59
N LEU A 37 5.34 6.84 -3.46
CA LEU A 37 5.10 8.16 -2.90
C LEU A 37 4.94 9.13 -4.07
N ILE A 38 3.73 9.64 -4.27
CA ILE A 38 3.41 10.60 -5.33
C ILE A 38 3.63 12.00 -4.78
N LYS A 39 4.43 12.79 -5.49
CA LYS A 39 4.73 14.18 -5.14
C LYS A 39 4.93 15.02 -6.39
N ASP A 40 4.69 16.32 -6.28
CA ASP A 40 5.21 17.27 -7.27
C ASP A 40 6.72 17.47 -7.05
N THR A 41 7.44 17.95 -8.06
CA THR A 41 8.92 18.11 -8.10
C THR A 41 9.52 18.50 -6.75
N ASP A 42 9.05 19.61 -6.17
CA ASP A 42 9.62 20.23 -4.97
C ASP A 42 8.70 20.16 -3.74
N LYS A 43 7.60 19.39 -3.81
CA LYS A 43 6.65 19.27 -2.70
C LYS A 43 6.83 17.97 -1.92
N ASN A 44 6.28 17.97 -0.70
CA ASN A 44 6.11 16.73 0.05
C ASN A 44 5.13 15.80 -0.67
N PRO A 45 5.31 14.48 -0.57
CA PRO A 45 4.34 13.52 -1.07
C PRO A 45 2.94 13.77 -0.50
N TRP A 46 1.96 13.76 -1.39
CA TRP A 46 0.56 13.99 -1.07
C TRP A 46 -0.28 12.69 -1.13
N LEU A 47 0.26 11.63 -1.76
CA LEU A 47 -0.40 10.34 -1.88
C LEU A 47 0.60 9.18 -1.74
N ILE A 48 0.19 8.14 -1.01
CA ILE A 48 0.81 6.81 -1.11
C ILE A 48 -0.10 5.94 -1.96
N THR A 49 0.46 5.25 -2.95
CA THR A 49 -0.29 4.29 -3.74
C THR A 49 0.45 2.98 -4.02
N PHE A 50 -0.28 1.86 -4.02
CA PHE A 50 0.24 0.51 -4.24
C PHE A 50 -0.85 -0.53 -4.49
N LEU A 51 -0.46 -1.70 -4.99
CA LEU A 51 -1.36 -2.85 -5.15
C LEU A 51 -1.66 -3.54 -3.82
N CYS A 52 -2.94 -3.85 -3.60
CA CYS A 52 -3.43 -4.50 -2.40
C CYS A 52 -2.72 -5.85 -2.14
N PRO A 53 -2.13 -6.05 -0.94
CA PRO A 53 -1.32 -7.23 -0.64
C PRO A 53 -2.13 -8.53 -0.54
N CYS A 54 -3.46 -8.47 -0.48
CA CYS A 54 -4.32 -9.66 -0.33
C CYS A 54 -4.45 -10.50 -1.61
N GLY A 55 -3.85 -10.04 -2.72
CA GLY A 55 -3.89 -10.75 -4.01
C GLY A 55 -5.02 -10.31 -4.95
N CYS A 56 -5.95 -9.46 -4.51
CA CYS A 56 -7.00 -8.92 -5.40
C CYS A 56 -6.46 -7.88 -6.40
N LYS A 57 -5.22 -7.42 -6.22
CA LYS A 57 -4.52 -6.45 -7.08
C LYS A 57 -5.23 -5.12 -7.30
N SER A 58 -6.25 -4.77 -6.50
CA SER A 58 -6.81 -3.43 -6.58
C SER A 58 -5.86 -2.42 -5.97
N GLU A 59 -5.89 -1.20 -6.49
CA GLU A 59 -5.08 -0.10 -5.98
C GLU A 59 -5.58 0.34 -4.60
N ILE A 60 -4.63 0.77 -3.78
CA ILE A 60 -4.86 1.40 -2.49
C ILE A 60 -4.24 2.78 -2.57
N HIS A 61 -5.07 3.80 -2.35
CA HIS A 61 -4.67 5.20 -2.30
C HIS A 61 -4.80 5.68 -0.86
N LEU A 62 -3.70 6.16 -0.27
CA LEU A 62 -3.69 6.70 1.10
C LEU A 62 -3.32 8.18 1.04
N ASN A 63 -4.26 9.02 1.43
CA ASN A 63 -4.07 10.46 1.52
C ASN A 63 -3.00 10.83 2.56
N LEU A 64 -2.09 11.73 2.20
CA LEU A 64 -1.08 12.31 3.09
C LEU A 64 -1.33 13.80 3.43
N LEU A 65 -2.35 14.41 2.81
CA LEU A 65 -2.75 15.79 3.09
C LEU A 65 -3.44 15.84 4.45
N LYS A 66 -2.97 16.72 5.34
CA LYS A 66 -3.45 16.81 6.72
C LYS A 66 -4.85 17.43 6.82
N GLU A 67 -5.27 18.09 5.76
CA GLU A 67 -6.54 18.80 5.63
C GLU A 67 -7.71 17.84 5.36
N ALA A 68 -7.43 16.59 4.96
CA ALA A 68 -8.45 15.59 4.61
C ALA A 68 -8.31 14.31 5.45
N ASN A 69 -9.46 13.71 5.78
CA ASN A 69 -9.53 12.45 6.51
C ASN A 69 -10.11 11.32 5.64
N PRO A 70 -9.65 10.07 5.81
CA PRO A 70 -8.55 9.65 6.67
C PRO A 70 -7.17 10.11 6.14
N CYS A 71 -6.24 10.39 7.06
CA CYS A 71 -4.88 10.84 6.77
C CYS A 71 -3.84 9.83 7.27
N TRP A 72 -2.80 9.58 6.47
CA TRP A 72 -1.67 8.76 6.84
C TRP A 72 -0.39 9.58 6.96
N ASN A 73 0.50 9.09 7.81
CA ASN A 73 1.87 9.50 7.96
C ASN A 73 2.79 8.34 7.56
N TYR A 74 4.01 8.67 7.16
CA TYR A 74 4.99 7.65 6.80
C TYR A 74 6.41 8.03 7.22
N VAL A 75 7.26 7.01 7.32
CA VAL A 75 8.70 7.15 7.51
C VAL A 75 9.40 6.18 6.57
N VAL A 76 10.38 6.67 5.82
CA VAL A 76 11.26 5.83 4.97
C VAL A 76 12.61 5.69 5.66
N ASP A 77 13.07 4.45 5.85
CA ASP A 77 14.39 4.21 6.43
C ASP A 77 15.52 4.30 5.40
N LYS A 78 16.77 4.26 5.87
CA LYS A 78 17.98 4.31 5.02
C LYS A 78 18.06 3.17 3.97
N LYS A 79 17.20 2.14 4.06
CA LYS A 79 17.13 1.02 3.10
C LYS A 79 15.96 1.17 2.13
N ASN A 80 15.37 2.36 2.01
CA ASN A 80 14.20 2.65 1.18
C ASN A 80 12.98 1.77 1.51
N ARG A 81 12.75 1.52 2.80
CA ARG A 81 11.59 0.77 3.29
C ARG A 81 10.67 1.69 4.07
N ILE A 82 9.40 1.74 3.67
CA ILE A 82 8.39 2.57 4.30
C ILE A 82 7.73 1.90 5.50
N THR A 83 7.44 2.70 6.51
CA THR A 83 6.48 2.40 7.57
C THR A 83 5.32 3.38 7.44
N ILE A 84 4.08 2.91 7.48
CA ILE A 84 2.87 3.72 7.28
C ILE A 84 2.00 3.65 8.53
N ARG A 85 1.46 4.79 8.96
CA ARG A 85 0.57 4.91 10.12
C ARG A 85 -0.60 5.86 9.81
N PRO A 86 -1.83 5.61 10.26
CA PRO A 86 -2.28 4.41 10.97
C PRO A 86 -2.30 3.15 10.08
N SER A 87 -2.84 2.04 10.59
CA SER A 87 -3.09 0.83 9.79
C SER A 87 -3.96 1.15 8.57
N VAL A 88 -3.84 0.35 7.51
CA VAL A 88 -4.72 0.44 6.36
C VAL A 88 -5.92 -0.46 6.62
N ASN A 89 -7.10 0.13 6.80
CA ASN A 89 -8.37 -0.57 6.94
C ASN A 89 -9.25 -0.26 5.73
N ARG A 90 -9.40 -1.22 4.82
CA ARG A 90 -10.30 -1.08 3.67
C ARG A 90 -11.73 -1.36 4.10
N THR A 91 -12.61 -0.38 4.01
CA THR A 91 -14.04 -0.55 4.29
C THR A 91 -14.81 -1.12 3.09
N VAL A 92 -14.24 -1.03 1.89
CA VAL A 92 -14.81 -1.50 0.62
C VAL A 92 -13.86 -2.45 -0.12
N GLY A 93 -14.38 -3.18 -1.11
CA GLY A 93 -13.61 -4.16 -1.89
C GLY A 93 -13.27 -5.41 -1.09
N CYS A 94 -11.98 -5.80 -1.06
CA CYS A 94 -11.52 -7.02 -0.37
C CYS A 94 -11.55 -6.93 1.16
N LYS A 95 -11.86 -5.75 1.73
CA LYS A 95 -11.94 -5.49 3.17
C LYS A 95 -10.69 -5.91 3.97
N SER A 96 -9.52 -5.81 3.34
CA SER A 96 -8.26 -6.14 4.00
C SER A 96 -7.91 -5.11 5.08
N HIS A 97 -7.37 -5.62 6.20
CA HIS A 97 -6.84 -4.81 7.30
C HIS A 97 -5.41 -5.26 7.61
N PHE A 98 -4.47 -4.31 7.56
CA PHE A 98 -3.06 -4.59 7.81
C PHE A 98 -2.28 -3.33 8.19
N ASN A 99 -1.12 -3.55 8.79
CA ASN A 99 -0.08 -2.55 9.04
C ASN A 99 1.07 -2.72 8.05
N ILE A 100 1.76 -1.63 7.74
CA ILE A 100 3.00 -1.64 6.94
C ILE A 100 4.14 -1.12 7.79
N ILE A 101 5.11 -1.97 8.12
CA ILE A 101 6.25 -1.63 8.96
C ILE A 101 7.55 -2.08 8.29
N LYS A 102 8.45 -1.13 8.00
CA LYS A 102 9.74 -1.36 7.33
C LYS A 102 9.57 -2.22 6.05
N GLY A 103 8.55 -1.90 5.25
CA GLY A 103 8.20 -2.56 4.00
C GLY A 103 7.55 -3.93 4.17
N ARG A 104 7.19 -4.37 5.37
CA ARG A 104 6.50 -5.65 5.61
C ARG A 104 5.04 -5.43 5.96
N ILE A 105 4.19 -6.34 5.49
CA ILE A 105 2.77 -6.39 5.81
C ILE A 105 2.58 -7.20 7.09
N TYR A 106 1.87 -6.62 8.05
CA TYR A 106 1.42 -7.28 9.28
C TYR A 106 -0.10 -7.26 9.29
N TRP A 107 -0.70 -8.41 9.04
CA TRP A 107 -2.15 -8.57 9.01
C TRP A 107 -2.74 -8.48 10.41
N VAL A 108 -3.98 -8.00 10.48
CA VAL A 108 -4.81 -7.92 11.69
C VAL A 108 -5.98 -8.89 11.54
#